data_AF-A0A6I3E9V6-F1
#
_entry.id   AF-A0A6I3E9V6-F1
#
_cell.length_a   1.000
_cell.length_b   1.000
_cell.length_c   1.000
_cell.angle_alpha   90.00
_cell.angle_beta   90.00
_cell.angle_gamma   90.00
#
_symmetry.space_group_name_H-M   'P 1'
#
loop_
_entity.id
_entity.type
_entity.pdbx_description
1 polymer ?
#
loop_
_entity_poly.entity_id
_entity_poly.type
_entity_poly.pdbx_seq_one_letter_code
_entity_poly.pdbx_strand_id
1 'polypeptide(L)'
;MKIVIIGGVAGGMSAATRLRRLNEDAEIIVLEKSGHVSYANCGLPYYVGGVIEEEDSLLLQTPESLHSRFRLDVRVHTEALSIDSANKHVVVKNLVTGEKYELTYDKLILSPGASPVVPPLPGIERALTLRTVEDVVRIVEQVDKKPRNAVVIGGGFIGVEIAENLIHRGITTSLVEATPQLLAPLDPEMAIYVSDEMSKHGVSLHLGDSVASIDKDTVHLSSGLVIPADLIILAIGVRPDIALATSAGLTIGERKGIEVNEFNQTSEPDIYAIGDAAQKRDWIDGSATLVPLANLANRHGRVVADHISGRTVRPVPTIGTAIVKVFDLMIATTGWNEKRLVAQNRPFTIIHTHPNSHAGYYPNAAQMTLKLLFDPKSGEILGAQGIGTEGVDKRIDVIATAMRGGITAPELADLELAYAPPFGSAKDAVNMLGYIAENLLSHLVKTAQWSEVEKYREQGFTMLDVRNPSEYLNGSIPDSINIPVDDIRERSGEIESKKVLVNCQVGQRGHTASLLLSEMGFEAINLDGGYLTWSHSPAHVRELITQ
;
A
#
# COMPACT_ATOMS: atom_id res chain seq x y z
N MET A 1 -10.48 -9.73 -37.19
CA MET A 1 -10.33 -10.33 -35.85
C MET A 1 -11.30 -9.63 -34.92
N LYS A 2 -12.14 -10.40 -34.21
CA LYS A 2 -13.13 -9.90 -33.27
C LYS A 2 -12.67 -10.13 -31.83
N ILE A 3 -12.60 -9.06 -31.05
CA ILE A 3 -12.15 -9.08 -29.66
C ILE A 3 -13.29 -8.60 -28.78
N VAL A 4 -13.65 -9.41 -27.79
CA VAL A 4 -14.61 -9.04 -26.75
C VAL A 4 -13.86 -8.81 -25.44
N ILE A 5 -14.18 -7.73 -24.73
CA ILE A 5 -13.56 -7.33 -23.47
C ILE A 5 -14.66 -7.18 -22.43
N ILE A 6 -14.53 -7.88 -21.30
CA ILE A 6 -15.48 -7.84 -20.19
C ILE A 6 -14.89 -6.97 -19.06
N GLY A 7 -15.47 -5.79 -18.85
CA GLY A 7 -15.01 -4.75 -17.94
C GLY A 7 -14.36 -3.57 -18.68
N GLY A 8 -14.94 -2.38 -18.54
CA GLY A 8 -14.61 -1.17 -19.30
C GLY A 8 -13.82 -0.09 -18.55
N VAL A 9 -13.15 -0.45 -17.45
CA VAL A 9 -12.38 0.50 -16.62
C VAL A 9 -10.86 0.31 -16.86
N ALA A 10 -10.03 0.23 -15.81
CA ALA A 10 -8.57 0.33 -15.92
C ALA A 10 -7.94 -0.70 -16.89
N GLY A 11 -8.12 -1.99 -16.64
CA GLY A 11 -7.50 -3.05 -17.45
C GLY A 11 -8.09 -3.13 -18.86
N GLY A 12 -9.41 -3.32 -18.94
CA GLY A 12 -10.10 -3.53 -20.21
C GLY A 12 -10.00 -2.34 -21.16
N MET A 13 -10.13 -1.09 -20.68
CA MET A 13 -9.99 0.07 -21.56
C MET A 13 -8.54 0.32 -21.99
N SER A 14 -7.57 0.05 -21.11
CA SER A 14 -6.15 0.09 -21.50
C SER A 14 -5.86 -0.90 -22.64
N ALA A 15 -6.42 -2.12 -22.56
CA ALA A 15 -6.33 -3.11 -23.64
C ALA A 15 -7.04 -2.65 -24.91
N ALA A 16 -8.30 -2.23 -24.81
CA ALA A 16 -9.14 -1.85 -25.96
C ALA A 16 -8.51 -0.73 -26.78
N THR A 17 -8.07 0.35 -26.14
CA THR A 17 -7.48 1.48 -26.84
C THR A 17 -6.11 1.14 -27.43
N ARG A 18 -5.33 0.27 -26.77
CA ARG A 18 -4.05 -0.21 -27.32
C ARG A 18 -4.27 -1.11 -28.53
N LEU A 19 -5.22 -2.03 -28.48
CA LEU A 19 -5.59 -2.92 -29.59
C LEU A 19 -5.97 -2.13 -30.83
N ARG A 20 -6.82 -1.10 -30.69
CA ARG A 20 -7.15 -0.22 -31.84
C ARG A 20 -5.90 0.39 -32.47
N ARG A 21 -5.01 0.97 -31.65
CA ARG A 21 -3.75 1.57 -32.15
C ARG A 21 -2.83 0.57 -32.86
N LEU A 22 -3.04 -0.73 -32.70
CA LEU A 22 -2.25 -1.79 -33.32
C LEU A 22 -2.93 -2.42 -34.53
N ASN A 23 -4.26 -2.36 -34.62
CA ASN A 23 -5.04 -2.96 -35.69
C ASN A 23 -6.34 -2.18 -35.94
N GLU A 24 -6.41 -1.49 -37.07
CA GLU A 24 -7.59 -0.70 -37.46
C GLU A 24 -8.76 -1.57 -37.95
N ASP A 25 -8.47 -2.78 -38.45
CA ASP A 25 -9.48 -3.71 -38.96
C ASP A 25 -10.07 -4.62 -37.87
N ALA A 26 -9.57 -4.52 -36.63
CA ALA A 26 -10.12 -5.28 -35.51
C ALA A 26 -11.52 -4.77 -35.14
N GLU A 27 -12.46 -5.70 -34.93
CA GLU A 27 -13.73 -5.41 -34.27
C GLU A 27 -13.49 -5.54 -32.76
N ILE A 28 -13.67 -4.46 -32.00
CA ILE A 28 -13.37 -4.43 -30.57
C ILE A 28 -14.63 -4.02 -29.82
N ILE A 29 -15.19 -4.96 -29.06
CA ILE A 29 -16.40 -4.78 -28.26
C ILE A 29 -16.01 -4.78 -26.78
N VAL A 30 -16.44 -3.75 -26.04
CA VAL A 30 -16.25 -3.65 -24.59
C VAL A 30 -17.61 -3.73 -23.92
N LEU A 31 -17.78 -4.70 -23.03
CA LEU A 31 -18.99 -4.88 -22.22
C LEU A 31 -18.71 -4.35 -20.81
N GLU A 32 -19.54 -3.41 -20.35
CA GLU A 32 -19.46 -2.84 -19.02
C GLU A 32 -20.82 -2.97 -18.33
N LYS A 33 -20.82 -3.55 -17.13
CA LYS A 33 -22.04 -3.82 -16.35
C LYS A 33 -22.63 -2.55 -15.75
N SER A 34 -21.76 -1.64 -15.29
CA SER A 34 -22.15 -0.33 -14.74
C SER A 34 -22.57 0.64 -15.84
N GLY A 35 -23.01 1.84 -15.46
CA GLY A 35 -23.38 2.90 -16.39
C GLY A 35 -22.20 3.65 -17.00
N HIS A 36 -20.99 3.47 -16.46
CA HIS A 36 -19.83 4.29 -16.80
C HIS A 36 -18.61 3.44 -17.16
N VAL A 37 -17.82 3.95 -18.10
CA VAL A 37 -16.51 3.39 -18.48
C VAL A 37 -15.40 4.36 -18.15
N SER A 38 -14.17 3.85 -17.98
CA SER A 38 -12.98 4.69 -17.74
C SER A 38 -13.12 5.71 -16.60
N TYR A 39 -13.95 5.44 -15.60
CA TYR A 39 -14.10 6.36 -14.48
C TYR A 39 -12.92 6.23 -13.51
N ALA A 40 -12.64 7.32 -12.78
CA ALA A 40 -11.54 7.41 -11.84
C ALA A 40 -11.90 6.76 -10.49
N ASN A 41 -11.82 5.43 -10.40
CA ASN A 41 -12.10 4.67 -9.15
C ASN A 41 -11.37 5.26 -7.92
N CYS A 42 -10.12 5.66 -8.10
CA CYS A 42 -9.29 6.23 -7.05
C CYS A 42 -9.74 7.64 -6.63
N GLY A 43 -10.52 8.33 -7.47
CA GLY A 43 -11.11 9.63 -7.15
C GLY A 43 -12.39 9.55 -6.30
N LEU A 44 -13.01 8.37 -6.18
CA LEU A 44 -14.31 8.24 -5.54
C LEU A 44 -14.30 8.68 -4.06
N PRO A 45 -13.33 8.29 -3.19
CA PRO A 45 -13.28 8.79 -1.82
C PRO A 45 -13.18 10.32 -1.74
N TYR A 46 -12.41 10.94 -2.64
CA TYR A 46 -12.23 12.39 -2.70
C TYR A 46 -13.49 13.13 -3.15
N TYR A 47 -14.35 12.50 -3.95
CA TYR A 47 -15.67 13.01 -4.27
C TYR A 47 -16.61 12.95 -3.06
N VAL A 48 -16.55 11.88 -2.23
CA VAL A 48 -17.29 11.82 -0.95
C VAL A 48 -16.95 13.02 -0.06
N GLY A 49 -15.66 13.37 0.03
CA GLY A 49 -15.18 14.49 0.83
C GLY A 49 -15.43 15.87 0.23
N GLY A 50 -15.86 15.97 -1.03
CA GLY A 50 -15.98 17.24 -1.75
C GLY A 50 -14.63 17.86 -2.14
N VAL A 51 -13.53 17.09 -2.09
CA VAL A 51 -12.21 17.53 -2.59
C VAL A 51 -12.20 17.53 -4.12
N ILE A 52 -12.83 16.52 -4.72
CA ILE A 52 -13.30 16.59 -6.10
C ILE A 52 -14.74 17.06 -6.01
N GLU A 53 -15.04 18.24 -6.56
CA GLU A 53 -16.36 18.87 -6.43
C GLU A 53 -17.35 18.38 -7.48
N GLU A 54 -16.88 18.16 -8.71
CA GLU A 54 -17.72 17.86 -9.87
C GLU A 54 -17.68 16.35 -10.21
N GLU A 55 -18.84 15.70 -10.23
CA GLU A 55 -18.98 14.27 -10.59
C GLU A 55 -18.37 13.96 -11.97
N ASP A 56 -18.58 14.87 -12.94
CA ASP A 56 -18.06 14.74 -14.30
C ASP A 56 -16.52 14.64 -14.35
N SER A 57 -15.81 15.13 -13.32
CA SER A 57 -14.35 14.98 -13.20
C SER A 57 -13.93 13.52 -12.96
N LEU A 58 -14.85 12.68 -12.47
CA LEU A 58 -14.64 11.24 -12.33
C LEU A 58 -14.78 10.51 -13.67
N LEU A 59 -15.48 11.10 -14.65
CA LEU A 59 -15.82 10.47 -15.93
C LEU A 59 -14.81 10.84 -17.03
N LEU A 60 -13.71 10.09 -17.12
CA LEU A 60 -12.61 10.46 -18.02
C LEU A 60 -12.93 10.27 -19.51
N GLN A 61 -13.86 9.38 -19.85
CA GLN A 61 -14.28 9.06 -21.22
C GLN A 61 -15.76 8.63 -21.27
N THR A 62 -16.39 8.77 -22.43
CA THR A 62 -17.74 8.23 -22.70
C THR A 62 -17.69 7.19 -23.83
N PRO A 63 -18.72 6.33 -23.96
CA PRO A 63 -18.85 5.45 -25.12
C PRO A 63 -18.70 6.19 -26.47
N GLU A 64 -19.30 7.39 -26.58
CA GLU A 64 -19.25 8.21 -27.80
C GLU A 64 -17.84 8.74 -28.08
N SER A 65 -17.14 9.23 -27.04
CA SER A 65 -15.76 9.73 -27.20
C SER A 65 -14.81 8.60 -27.60
N LEU A 66 -14.99 7.42 -27.03
CA LEU A 66 -14.21 6.21 -27.34
C LEU A 66 -14.51 5.68 -28.73
N HIS A 67 -15.77 5.68 -29.16
CA HIS A 67 -16.13 5.31 -30.53
C HIS A 67 -15.56 6.31 -31.54
N SER A 68 -15.68 7.62 -31.28
CA SER A 68 -15.15 8.66 -32.17
C SER A 68 -13.63 8.55 -32.34
N ARG A 69 -12.89 8.35 -31.24
CA ARG A 69 -11.42 8.34 -31.25
C ARG A 69 -10.82 7.00 -31.66
N PHE A 70 -11.45 5.89 -31.27
CA PHE A 70 -10.87 4.56 -31.35
C PHE A 70 -11.80 3.53 -32.00
N ARG A 71 -12.93 3.92 -32.56
CA ARG A 71 -13.88 3.00 -33.22
C ARG A 71 -14.18 1.76 -32.37
N LEU A 72 -14.34 1.97 -31.06
CA LEU A 72 -14.71 0.93 -30.10
C LEU A 72 -16.24 0.84 -30.02
N ASP A 73 -16.76 -0.38 -30.00
CA ASP A 73 -18.16 -0.65 -29.65
C ASP A 73 -18.24 -0.84 -28.14
N VAL A 74 -18.61 0.21 -27.41
CA VAL A 74 -18.67 0.20 -25.95
C VAL A 74 -20.13 0.10 -25.51
N ARG A 75 -20.45 -0.94 -24.75
CA ARG A 75 -21.81 -1.24 -24.30
C ARG A 75 -21.87 -1.20 -22.79
N VAL A 76 -22.39 -0.11 -22.23
CA VAL A 76 -22.68 0.05 -20.80
C VAL A 76 -23.99 -0.61 -20.43
N HIS A 77 -24.27 -0.76 -19.12
CA HIS A 77 -25.42 -1.51 -18.61
C HIS A 77 -25.58 -2.89 -19.27
N THR A 78 -24.46 -3.53 -19.59
CA THR A 78 -24.42 -4.74 -20.40
C THR A 78 -23.56 -5.77 -19.69
N GLU A 79 -24.19 -6.86 -19.24
CA GLU A 79 -23.56 -7.89 -18.43
C GLU A 79 -23.27 -9.14 -19.27
N ALA A 80 -22.04 -9.63 -19.23
CA ALA A 80 -21.72 -10.98 -19.68
C ALA A 80 -22.19 -11.98 -18.62
N LEU A 81 -23.02 -12.94 -19.03
CA LEU A 81 -23.65 -13.92 -18.13
C LEU A 81 -22.91 -15.26 -18.11
N SER A 82 -22.41 -15.71 -19.25
CA SER A 82 -21.68 -16.97 -19.40
C SER A 82 -20.75 -16.93 -20.60
N ILE A 83 -19.71 -17.76 -20.58
CA ILE A 83 -18.76 -17.94 -21.68
C ILE A 83 -18.83 -19.39 -22.12
N ASP A 84 -19.05 -19.61 -23.41
CA ASP A 84 -18.84 -20.90 -24.07
C ASP A 84 -17.49 -20.84 -24.79
N SER A 85 -16.46 -21.40 -24.17
CA SER A 85 -15.10 -21.42 -24.72
C SER A 85 -14.98 -22.34 -25.94
N ALA A 86 -15.74 -23.44 -25.97
CA ALA A 86 -15.71 -24.42 -27.06
C ALA A 86 -16.27 -23.84 -28.36
N ASN A 87 -17.38 -23.11 -28.28
CA ASN A 87 -18.03 -22.47 -29.42
C ASN A 87 -17.64 -20.99 -29.60
N LYS A 88 -16.75 -20.47 -28.75
CA LYS A 88 -16.22 -19.10 -28.77
C LYS A 88 -17.30 -18.01 -28.83
N HIS A 89 -18.26 -18.08 -27.91
CA HIS A 89 -19.24 -17.00 -27.72
C HIS A 89 -19.47 -16.67 -26.24
N VAL A 90 -19.98 -15.46 -26.01
CA VAL A 90 -20.39 -14.96 -24.70
C VAL A 90 -21.89 -14.67 -24.75
N VAL A 91 -22.63 -15.14 -23.76
CA VAL A 91 -24.05 -14.76 -23.59
C VAL A 91 -24.08 -13.44 -22.83
N VAL A 92 -24.78 -12.47 -23.40
CA VAL A 92 -24.81 -11.09 -22.91
C VAL A 92 -26.24 -10.67 -22.63
N LYS A 93 -26.44 -9.84 -21.60
CA LYS A 93 -27.73 -9.24 -21.27
C LYS A 93 -27.61 -7.72 -21.20
N ASN A 94 -28.45 -7.02 -21.94
CA ASN A 94 -28.69 -5.60 -21.72
C ASN A 94 -29.57 -5.43 -20.47
N LEU A 95 -29.07 -4.75 -19.45
CA LEU A 95 -29.74 -4.58 -18.16
C LEU A 95 -30.89 -3.57 -18.21
N VAL A 96 -30.91 -2.68 -19.21
CA VAL A 96 -31.98 -1.71 -19.43
C VAL A 96 -33.16 -2.35 -20.17
N THR A 97 -32.90 -3.05 -21.27
CA THR A 97 -33.96 -3.64 -22.11
C THR A 97 -34.36 -5.06 -21.68
N GLY A 98 -33.48 -5.75 -20.94
CA GLY A 98 -33.64 -7.16 -20.59
C GLY A 98 -33.28 -8.14 -21.71
N GLU A 99 -32.95 -7.64 -22.90
CA GLU A 99 -32.60 -8.46 -24.07
C GLU A 99 -31.37 -9.32 -23.79
N LYS A 100 -31.42 -10.58 -24.23
CA LYS A 100 -30.30 -11.52 -24.19
C LYS A 100 -29.91 -11.93 -25.60
N TYR A 101 -28.61 -11.96 -25.86
CA TYR A 101 -28.06 -12.33 -27.16
C TYR A 101 -26.65 -12.91 -27.01
N GLU A 102 -26.13 -13.49 -28.08
CA GLU A 102 -24.79 -14.08 -28.13
C GLU A 102 -23.81 -13.19 -28.91
N LEU A 103 -22.57 -13.12 -28.43
CA LEU A 103 -21.45 -12.49 -29.12
C LEU A 103 -20.32 -13.49 -29.34
N THR A 104 -20.01 -13.75 -30.61
CA THR A 104 -18.81 -14.49 -30.99
C THR A 104 -17.53 -13.69 -30.72
N TYR A 105 -16.42 -14.38 -30.52
CA TYR A 105 -15.10 -13.76 -30.40
C TYR A 105 -14.00 -14.63 -31.03
N ASP A 106 -12.96 -13.98 -31.55
CA ASP A 106 -11.68 -14.64 -31.83
C ASP A 106 -10.78 -14.63 -30.58
N LYS A 107 -10.85 -13.54 -29.80
CA LYS A 107 -10.14 -13.37 -28.52
C LYS A 107 -11.07 -12.75 -27.47
N LEU A 108 -10.96 -13.20 -26.23
CA LEU A 108 -11.71 -12.69 -25.08
C LEU A 108 -10.75 -12.15 -24.01
N ILE A 109 -11.04 -10.99 -23.44
CA ILE A 109 -10.28 -10.42 -22.32
C ILE A 109 -11.21 -10.24 -21.12
N LEU A 110 -10.90 -10.92 -20.02
CA LEU A 110 -11.58 -10.79 -18.73
C LEU A 110 -10.87 -9.73 -17.89
N SER A 111 -11.54 -8.61 -17.65
CA SER A 111 -11.14 -7.55 -16.73
C SER A 111 -12.26 -7.17 -15.75
N PRO A 112 -12.98 -8.14 -15.11
CA PRO A 112 -14.13 -7.82 -14.27
C PRO A 112 -13.74 -7.15 -12.94
N GLY A 113 -12.45 -7.14 -12.59
CA GLY A 113 -11.94 -6.50 -11.39
C GLY A 113 -12.17 -7.35 -10.14
N ALA A 114 -12.45 -6.68 -9.02
CA ALA A 114 -12.72 -7.31 -7.75
C ALA A 114 -13.95 -6.68 -7.09
N SER A 115 -14.67 -7.47 -6.29
CA SER A 115 -15.88 -7.06 -5.58
C SER A 115 -15.58 -6.84 -4.08
N PRO A 116 -16.20 -5.84 -3.43
CA PRO A 116 -16.08 -5.65 -1.98
C PRO A 116 -16.46 -6.92 -1.23
N VAL A 117 -15.71 -7.22 -0.16
CA VAL A 117 -16.05 -8.34 0.74
C VAL A 117 -17.17 -7.88 1.68
N VAL A 118 -18.30 -8.59 1.64
CA VAL A 118 -19.44 -8.38 2.54
C VAL A 118 -19.51 -9.55 3.54
N PRO A 119 -19.27 -9.32 4.85
CA PRO A 119 -19.30 -10.38 5.84
C PRO A 119 -20.75 -10.77 6.19
N PRO A 120 -21.01 -12.05 6.54
CA PRO A 120 -22.36 -12.51 6.88
C PRO A 120 -22.69 -12.17 8.34
N LEU A 121 -22.90 -10.90 8.67
CA LEU A 121 -23.28 -10.44 10.01
C LEU A 121 -24.68 -9.80 10.04
N PRO A 122 -25.42 -9.85 11.17
CA PRO A 122 -26.74 -9.23 11.27
C PRO A 122 -26.70 -7.73 11.04
N GLY A 123 -27.58 -7.21 10.17
CA GLY A 123 -27.68 -5.78 9.85
C GLY A 123 -26.69 -5.26 8.81
N ILE A 124 -25.88 -6.15 8.20
CA ILE A 124 -24.86 -5.76 7.22
C ILE A 124 -25.43 -5.03 6.00
N GLU A 125 -26.69 -5.25 5.66
CA GLU A 125 -27.39 -4.58 4.57
C GLU A 125 -27.51 -3.06 4.74
N ARG A 126 -27.30 -2.53 5.94
CA ARG A 126 -27.19 -1.08 6.19
C ARG A 126 -25.87 -0.48 5.74
N ALA A 127 -24.81 -1.27 5.63
CA ALA A 127 -23.48 -0.79 5.29
C ALA A 127 -23.35 -0.56 3.77
N LEU A 128 -22.85 0.62 3.39
CA LEU A 128 -22.57 0.95 2.00
C LEU A 128 -21.15 0.49 1.64
N THR A 129 -20.97 -0.05 0.44
CA THR A 129 -19.66 -0.37 -0.13
C THR A 129 -19.27 0.67 -1.16
N LEU A 130 -17.98 0.84 -1.42
CA LEU A 130 -17.47 1.75 -2.46
C LEU A 130 -16.67 0.98 -3.51
N ARG A 131 -17.18 0.95 -4.75
CA ARG A 131 -16.47 0.41 -5.93
C ARG A 131 -16.74 1.23 -7.20
N THR A 132 -17.98 1.63 -7.45
CA THR A 132 -18.39 2.27 -8.71
C THR A 132 -18.86 3.73 -8.51
N VAL A 133 -19.15 4.42 -9.61
CA VAL A 133 -19.75 5.77 -9.57
C VAL A 133 -21.12 5.72 -8.89
N GLU A 134 -21.93 4.72 -9.18
CA GLU A 134 -23.24 4.54 -8.54
C GLU A 134 -23.13 4.29 -7.03
N ASP A 135 -22.07 3.65 -6.57
CA ASP A 135 -21.79 3.52 -5.14
C ASP A 135 -21.48 4.87 -4.49
N VAL A 136 -20.61 5.67 -5.12
CA VAL A 136 -20.22 6.97 -4.56
C VAL A 136 -21.38 7.94 -4.52
N VAL A 137 -22.24 7.94 -5.54
CA VAL A 137 -23.46 8.76 -5.56
C VAL A 137 -24.37 8.41 -4.38
N ARG A 138 -24.60 7.12 -4.12
CA ARG A 138 -25.40 6.67 -2.96
C ARG A 138 -24.78 7.08 -1.62
N ILE A 139 -23.45 7.07 -1.51
CA ILE A 139 -22.75 7.51 -0.29
C ILE A 139 -22.91 9.02 -0.13
N VAL A 140 -22.68 9.81 -1.17
CA VAL A 140 -22.83 11.27 -1.16
C VAL A 140 -24.26 11.68 -0.79
N GLU A 141 -25.28 10.99 -1.33
CA GLU A 141 -26.68 11.20 -0.93
C GLU A 141 -26.91 11.02 0.58
N GLN A 142 -26.22 10.07 1.24
CA GLN A 142 -26.31 9.94 2.69
C GLN A 142 -25.51 11.02 3.41
N VAL A 143 -24.32 11.35 2.93
CA VAL A 143 -23.47 12.42 3.49
C VAL A 143 -24.18 13.78 3.45
N ASP A 144 -24.92 14.07 2.38
CA ASP A 144 -25.65 15.33 2.21
C ASP A 144 -26.86 15.47 3.15
N LYS A 145 -27.34 14.36 3.72
CA LYS A 145 -28.31 14.38 4.83
C LYS A 145 -27.68 14.82 6.16
N LYS A 146 -26.37 15.04 6.19
CA LYS A 146 -25.57 15.49 7.34
C LYS A 146 -25.70 14.52 8.53
N PRO A 147 -25.31 13.24 8.35
CA PRO A 147 -25.26 12.29 9.45
C PRO A 147 -24.33 12.84 10.53
N ARG A 148 -24.68 12.63 11.80
CA ARG A 148 -23.84 13.10 12.89
C ARG A 148 -22.64 12.17 13.07
N ASN A 149 -22.89 10.86 12.98
CA ASN A 149 -21.89 9.82 13.23
C ASN A 149 -21.76 8.88 12.03
N ALA A 150 -20.54 8.61 11.62
CA ALA A 150 -20.21 7.59 10.65
C ALA A 150 -19.29 6.51 11.25
N VAL A 151 -19.51 5.26 10.86
CA VAL A 151 -18.60 4.15 11.17
C VAL A 151 -18.02 3.62 9.87
N VAL A 152 -16.68 3.62 9.78
CA VAL A 152 -15.94 2.97 8.71
C VAL A 152 -15.40 1.63 9.22
N ILE A 153 -15.74 0.54 8.54
CA ILE A 153 -15.33 -0.81 8.92
C ILE A 153 -14.21 -1.26 7.98
N GLY A 154 -12.99 -1.40 8.53
CA GLY A 154 -11.77 -1.78 7.82
C GLY A 154 -10.78 -0.62 7.71
N GLY A 155 -9.53 -0.86 8.13
CA GLY A 155 -8.41 0.09 8.17
C GLY A 155 -7.43 -0.06 7.01
N GLY A 156 -7.87 -0.57 5.87
CA GLY A 156 -7.10 -0.59 4.62
C GLY A 156 -7.11 0.78 3.91
N PHE A 157 -6.47 0.87 2.74
CA PHE A 157 -6.35 2.11 1.96
C PHE A 157 -7.70 2.85 1.80
N ILE A 158 -8.71 2.16 1.28
CA ILE A 158 -10.05 2.74 1.05
C ILE A 158 -10.69 3.22 2.36
N GLY A 159 -10.55 2.45 3.44
CA GLY A 159 -11.15 2.79 4.73
C GLY A 159 -10.54 4.05 5.33
N VAL A 160 -9.21 4.18 5.25
CA VAL A 160 -8.51 5.39 5.71
C VAL A 160 -8.88 6.60 4.85
N GLU A 161 -8.90 6.48 3.52
CA GLU A 161 -9.33 7.57 2.62
C GLU A 161 -10.76 8.01 2.91
N ILE A 162 -11.69 7.08 3.13
CA ILE A 162 -13.07 7.41 3.45
C ILE A 162 -13.19 8.10 4.81
N ALA A 163 -12.48 7.61 5.83
CA ALA A 163 -12.52 8.23 7.14
C ALA A 163 -12.01 9.68 7.10
N GLU A 164 -10.91 9.94 6.39
CA GLU A 164 -10.40 11.29 6.14
C GLU A 164 -11.45 12.17 5.45
N ASN A 165 -12.08 11.67 4.38
CA ASN A 165 -13.05 12.45 3.61
C ASN A 165 -14.35 12.72 4.40
N LEU A 166 -14.77 11.82 5.29
CA LEU A 166 -15.91 12.06 6.19
C LEU A 166 -15.58 13.12 7.25
N ILE A 167 -14.37 13.13 7.80
CA ILE A 167 -13.89 14.19 8.71
C ILE A 167 -13.89 15.55 7.99
N HIS A 168 -13.43 15.64 6.75
CA HIS A 168 -13.50 16.88 5.96
C HIS A 168 -14.94 17.40 5.78
N ARG A 169 -15.93 16.51 5.74
CA ARG A 169 -17.36 16.87 5.70
C ARG A 169 -17.94 17.25 7.07
N GLY A 170 -17.13 17.25 8.12
CA GLY A 170 -17.54 17.57 9.48
C GLY A 170 -18.33 16.46 10.18
N ILE A 171 -18.24 15.22 9.70
CA ILE A 171 -18.94 14.06 10.26
C ILE A 171 -18.05 13.41 11.33
N THR A 172 -18.60 13.19 12.53
CA THR A 172 -17.87 12.46 13.58
C THR A 172 -17.67 11.02 13.13
N THR A 173 -16.41 10.57 13.05
CA THR A 173 -16.07 9.32 12.38
C THR A 173 -15.32 8.37 13.31
N SER A 174 -15.85 7.15 13.44
CA SER A 174 -15.16 6.01 14.06
C SER A 174 -14.66 5.06 12.99
N LEU A 175 -13.43 4.56 13.13
CA LEU A 175 -12.87 3.52 12.28
C LEU A 175 -12.63 2.26 13.11
N VAL A 176 -13.22 1.15 12.68
CA VAL A 176 -13.10 -0.17 13.32
C VAL A 176 -12.22 -1.08 12.47
N GLU A 177 -11.15 -1.59 13.03
CA GLU A 177 -10.20 -2.49 12.35
C GLU A 177 -9.92 -3.72 13.21
N ALA A 178 -10.14 -4.90 12.62
CA ALA A 178 -10.03 -6.17 13.34
C ALA A 178 -8.59 -6.51 13.75
N THR A 179 -7.60 -5.99 13.03
CA THR A 179 -6.19 -6.15 13.37
C THR A 179 -5.69 -5.03 14.29
N PRO A 180 -4.55 -5.22 14.98
CA PRO A 180 -4.02 -4.21 15.90
C PRO A 180 -3.47 -2.94 15.23
N GLN A 181 -3.51 -2.83 13.89
CA GLN A 181 -2.92 -1.72 13.16
C GLN A 181 -3.73 -1.35 11.92
N LEU A 182 -3.57 -0.11 11.47
CA LEU A 182 -4.02 0.33 10.15
C LEU A 182 -3.02 -0.08 9.07
N LEU A 183 -3.49 -0.05 7.82
CA LEU A 183 -2.69 -0.28 6.61
C LEU A 183 -1.77 -1.49 6.73
N ALA A 184 -2.35 -2.70 6.67
CA ALA A 184 -1.64 -3.97 6.77
C ALA A 184 -0.35 -4.11 5.91
N PRO A 185 -0.18 -3.44 4.75
CA PRO A 185 1.09 -3.42 4.03
C PRO A 185 2.28 -2.80 4.80
N LEU A 186 2.05 -1.96 5.81
CA LEU A 186 3.09 -1.42 6.69
C LEU A 186 3.43 -2.39 7.82
N ASP A 187 4.63 -2.27 8.36
CA ASP A 187 5.01 -2.91 9.62
C ASP A 187 4.55 -2.07 10.84
N PRO A 188 4.46 -2.67 12.04
CA PRO A 188 3.77 -2.05 13.18
C PRO A 188 4.33 -0.69 13.60
N GLU A 189 5.64 -0.51 13.63
CA GLU A 189 6.29 0.76 13.99
C GLU A 189 6.09 1.85 12.93
N MET A 190 5.81 1.47 11.69
CA MET A 190 5.43 2.42 10.63
C MET A 190 3.94 2.75 10.73
N ALA A 191 3.10 1.79 11.08
CA ALA A 191 1.65 1.99 11.17
C ALA A 191 1.21 2.90 12.33
N ILE A 192 2.01 3.02 13.40
CA ILE A 192 1.72 3.93 14.53
C ILE A 192 1.59 5.38 14.06
N TYR A 193 2.46 5.85 13.17
CA TYR A 193 2.36 7.20 12.58
C TYR A 193 1.01 7.45 11.90
N VAL A 194 0.42 6.41 11.28
CA VAL A 194 -0.89 6.50 10.62
C VAL A 194 -1.98 6.65 11.67
N SER A 195 -1.94 5.84 12.73
CA SER A 195 -2.90 5.91 13.82
C SER A 195 -2.85 7.24 14.54
N ASP A 196 -1.64 7.74 14.85
CA ASP A 196 -1.44 9.03 15.50
C ASP A 196 -1.99 10.18 14.66
N GLU A 197 -1.75 10.18 13.35
CA GLU A 197 -2.27 11.20 12.44
C GLU A 197 -3.81 11.15 12.36
N MET A 198 -4.40 9.95 12.25
CA MET A 198 -5.87 9.84 12.22
C MET A 198 -6.52 10.29 13.53
N SER A 199 -5.94 9.95 14.68
CA SER A 199 -6.43 10.40 15.98
C SER A 199 -6.21 11.90 16.19
N LYS A 200 -5.09 12.48 15.72
CA LYS A 200 -4.82 13.92 15.73
C LYS A 200 -5.92 14.71 14.99
N HIS A 201 -6.46 14.16 13.90
CA HIS A 201 -7.56 14.76 13.14
C HIS A 201 -8.96 14.34 13.62
N GLY A 202 -9.07 13.68 14.78
CA GLY A 202 -10.34 13.42 15.45
C GLY A 202 -11.06 12.14 15.04
N VAL A 203 -10.39 11.21 14.33
CA VAL A 203 -10.96 9.88 14.08
C VAL A 203 -10.86 9.03 15.34
N SER A 204 -11.99 8.46 15.77
CA SER A 204 -12.02 7.48 16.87
C SER A 204 -11.60 6.10 16.36
N LEU A 205 -10.41 5.64 16.73
CA LEU A 205 -9.87 4.36 16.28
C LEU A 205 -10.24 3.21 17.25
N HIS A 206 -10.77 2.12 16.70
CA HIS A 206 -11.05 0.88 17.42
C HIS A 206 -10.26 -0.25 16.76
N LEU A 207 -8.98 -0.38 17.13
CA LEU A 207 -8.06 -1.37 16.60
C LEU A 207 -8.11 -2.66 17.42
N GLY A 208 -7.90 -3.81 16.76
CA GLY A 208 -7.98 -5.12 17.39
C GLY A 208 -9.42 -5.53 17.76
N ASP A 209 -10.42 -4.88 17.17
CA ASP A 209 -11.84 -5.13 17.44
C ASP A 209 -12.63 -5.25 16.13
N SER A 210 -13.71 -6.03 16.16
CA SER A 210 -14.50 -6.34 14.97
C SER A 210 -15.97 -6.03 15.18
N VAL A 211 -16.69 -5.75 14.10
CA VAL A 211 -18.14 -5.56 14.16
C VAL A 211 -18.83 -6.92 14.35
N ALA A 212 -19.66 -7.02 15.39
CA ALA A 212 -20.46 -8.20 15.70
C ALA A 212 -21.87 -8.11 15.09
N SER A 213 -22.51 -6.95 15.18
CA SER A 213 -23.83 -6.69 14.58
C SER A 213 -24.05 -5.21 14.32
N ILE A 214 -25.00 -4.91 13.44
CA ILE A 214 -25.41 -3.55 13.11
C ILE A 214 -26.91 -3.43 13.39
N ASP A 215 -27.28 -2.50 14.26
CA ASP A 215 -28.68 -2.23 14.59
C ASP A 215 -29.18 -1.02 13.77
N LYS A 216 -30.30 -0.38 14.14
CA LYS A 216 -30.86 0.74 13.37
C LYS A 216 -29.98 1.99 13.41
N ASP A 217 -29.42 2.32 14.57
CA ASP A 217 -28.72 3.59 14.81
C ASP A 217 -27.34 3.36 15.48
N THR A 218 -26.91 2.10 15.63
CA THR A 218 -25.69 1.70 16.35
C THR A 218 -24.96 0.54 15.67
N VAL A 219 -23.66 0.43 15.94
CA VAL A 219 -22.78 -0.69 15.60
C VAL A 219 -22.28 -1.32 16.89
N HIS A 220 -22.42 -2.63 17.02
CA HIS A 220 -21.97 -3.41 18.18
C HIS A 220 -20.65 -4.08 17.82
N LEU A 221 -19.63 -3.87 18.66
CA LEU A 221 -18.33 -4.50 18.49
C LEU A 221 -18.23 -5.81 19.29
N SER A 222 -17.30 -6.66 18.90
CA SER A 222 -17.03 -7.95 19.56
C SER A 222 -16.52 -7.78 21.00
N SER A 223 -15.89 -6.65 21.32
CA SER A 223 -15.54 -6.28 22.71
C SER A 223 -16.77 -5.98 23.60
N GLY A 224 -17.96 -5.80 23.02
CA GLY A 224 -19.16 -5.34 23.69
C GLY A 224 -19.36 -3.82 23.64
N LEU A 225 -18.42 -3.07 23.08
CA LEU A 225 -18.58 -1.63 22.84
C LEU A 225 -19.71 -1.38 21.83
N VAL A 226 -20.51 -0.33 22.07
CA VAL A 226 -21.59 0.10 21.18
C VAL A 226 -21.32 1.52 20.71
N ILE A 227 -21.32 1.73 19.40
CA ILE A 227 -20.95 3.01 18.76
C ILE A 227 -22.15 3.55 17.97
N PRO A 228 -22.52 4.83 18.12
CA PRO A 228 -23.54 5.48 17.28
C PRO A 228 -23.15 5.47 15.80
N ALA A 229 -24.10 5.16 14.90
CA ALA A 229 -23.82 5.02 13.47
C ALA A 229 -25.03 5.36 12.59
N ASP A 230 -25.06 6.61 12.10
CA ASP A 230 -26.07 7.09 11.15
C ASP A 230 -25.69 6.67 9.72
N LEU A 231 -24.39 6.65 9.42
CA LEU A 231 -23.80 6.20 8.17
C LEU A 231 -22.78 5.10 8.45
N ILE A 232 -22.78 4.03 7.64
CA ILE A 232 -21.84 2.93 7.79
C ILE A 232 -21.21 2.63 6.44
N ILE A 233 -19.88 2.66 6.36
CA ILE A 233 -19.11 2.32 5.17
C ILE A 233 -18.30 1.05 5.42
N LEU A 234 -18.41 0.09 4.52
CA LEU A 234 -17.68 -1.18 4.57
C LEU A 234 -16.48 -1.17 3.60
N ALA A 235 -15.28 -1.31 4.15
CA ALA A 235 -14.01 -1.24 3.44
C ALA A 235 -13.01 -2.35 3.88
N ILE A 236 -13.50 -3.57 4.14
CA ILE A 236 -12.69 -4.71 4.64
C ILE A 236 -11.95 -5.50 3.55
N GLY A 237 -11.65 -4.84 2.43
CA GLY A 237 -10.96 -5.43 1.28
C GLY A 237 -11.88 -5.96 0.18
N VAL A 238 -11.26 -6.53 -0.85
CA VAL A 238 -11.92 -6.96 -2.08
C VAL A 238 -11.56 -8.41 -2.41
N ARG A 239 -12.40 -9.08 -3.18
CA ARG A 239 -12.19 -10.43 -3.71
C ARG A 239 -12.20 -10.40 -5.24
N PRO A 240 -11.26 -11.08 -5.93
CA PRO A 240 -11.30 -11.24 -7.38
C PRO A 240 -12.68 -11.67 -7.88
N ASP A 241 -13.18 -11.02 -8.92
CA ASP A 241 -14.41 -11.45 -9.58
C ASP A 241 -14.12 -12.58 -10.58
N ILE A 242 -14.38 -13.81 -10.14
CA ILE A 242 -14.01 -15.04 -10.86
C ILE A 242 -15.23 -15.80 -11.39
N ALA A 243 -16.45 -15.31 -11.19
CA ALA A 243 -17.67 -16.09 -11.45
C ALA A 243 -17.74 -16.57 -12.91
N LEU A 244 -17.49 -15.67 -13.86
CA LEU A 244 -17.45 -16.01 -15.28
C LEU A 244 -16.35 -17.02 -15.61
N ALA A 245 -15.14 -16.80 -15.09
CA ALA A 245 -14.00 -17.69 -15.32
C ALA A 245 -14.27 -19.11 -14.79
N THR A 246 -14.80 -19.23 -13.58
CA THR A 246 -15.19 -20.51 -12.98
C THR A 246 -16.29 -21.19 -13.80
N SER A 247 -17.33 -20.46 -14.20
CA SER A 247 -18.42 -21.03 -15.01
C SER A 247 -17.96 -21.52 -16.39
N ALA A 248 -16.90 -20.90 -16.92
CA ALA A 248 -16.28 -21.23 -18.20
C ALA A 248 -15.23 -22.36 -18.10
N GLY A 249 -15.01 -22.91 -16.90
CA GLY A 249 -14.03 -23.97 -16.67
C GLY A 249 -12.57 -23.50 -16.66
N LEU A 250 -12.30 -22.20 -16.51
CA LEU A 250 -10.94 -21.68 -16.43
C LEU A 250 -10.29 -22.00 -15.08
N THR A 251 -8.98 -22.23 -15.10
CA THR A 251 -8.22 -22.49 -13.86
C THR A 251 -8.25 -21.29 -12.92
N ILE A 252 -8.62 -21.53 -11.67
CA ILE A 252 -8.52 -20.57 -10.57
C ILE A 252 -7.35 -21.01 -9.70
N GLY A 253 -6.32 -20.18 -9.58
CA GLY A 253 -5.11 -20.55 -8.85
C GLY A 253 -5.30 -20.46 -7.33
N GLU A 254 -4.24 -20.79 -6.59
CA GLU A 254 -4.25 -20.93 -5.12
C GLU A 254 -4.62 -19.65 -4.36
N ARG A 255 -4.35 -18.47 -4.92
CA ARG A 255 -4.74 -17.17 -4.35
C ARG A 255 -6.19 -16.78 -4.64
N LYS A 256 -7.00 -17.67 -5.23
CA LYS A 256 -8.42 -17.44 -5.57
C LYS A 256 -8.68 -16.38 -6.65
N GLY A 257 -7.64 -15.94 -7.37
CA GLY A 257 -7.78 -15.20 -8.63
C GLY A 257 -7.69 -16.13 -9.85
N ILE A 258 -8.07 -15.63 -11.02
CA ILE A 258 -7.93 -16.34 -12.31
C ILE A 258 -6.44 -16.61 -12.55
N GLU A 259 -6.07 -17.87 -12.75
CA GLU A 259 -4.69 -18.24 -13.05
C GLU A 259 -4.32 -17.82 -14.48
N VAL A 260 -3.13 -17.25 -14.63
CA VAL A 260 -2.63 -16.82 -15.92
C VAL A 260 -1.13 -17.08 -16.05
N ASN A 261 -0.67 -17.25 -17.28
CA ASN A 261 0.76 -17.26 -17.60
C ASN A 261 1.36 -15.84 -17.60
N GLU A 262 2.64 -15.73 -17.94
CA GLU A 262 3.39 -14.47 -17.95
C GLU A 262 2.92 -13.44 -19.00
N PHE A 263 2.02 -13.84 -19.91
CA PHE A 263 1.37 -12.99 -20.91
C PHE A 263 -0.11 -12.73 -20.60
N ASN A 264 -0.55 -13.04 -19.38
CA ASN A 264 -1.92 -12.91 -18.93
C ASN A 264 -2.93 -13.82 -19.70
N GLN A 265 -2.47 -14.87 -20.36
CA GLN A 265 -3.35 -15.90 -20.93
C GLN A 265 -3.83 -16.85 -19.85
N THR A 266 -5.10 -17.23 -19.90
CA THR A 266 -5.70 -18.22 -19.00
C THR A 266 -5.36 -19.65 -19.46
N SER A 267 -5.96 -20.66 -18.82
CA SER A 267 -5.90 -22.05 -19.28
C SER A 267 -6.50 -22.26 -20.69
N GLU A 268 -7.32 -21.32 -21.17
CA GLU A 268 -7.85 -21.29 -22.53
C GLU A 268 -7.06 -20.30 -23.42
N PRO A 269 -6.41 -20.74 -24.52
CA PRO A 269 -5.45 -19.91 -25.29
C PRO A 269 -6.02 -18.62 -25.91
N ASP A 270 -7.33 -18.60 -26.14
CA ASP A 270 -8.05 -17.46 -26.72
C ASP A 270 -8.68 -16.55 -25.66
N ILE A 271 -8.52 -16.88 -24.38
CA ILE A 271 -9.06 -16.12 -23.25
C ILE A 271 -7.91 -15.60 -22.38
N TYR A 272 -7.91 -14.30 -22.11
CA TYR A 272 -6.96 -13.60 -21.26
C TYR A 272 -7.66 -13.09 -20.00
N ALA A 273 -6.92 -12.93 -18.92
CA ALA A 273 -7.42 -12.29 -17.70
C ALA A 273 -6.42 -11.26 -17.15
N ILE A 274 -6.93 -10.08 -16.79
CA ILE A 274 -6.14 -8.92 -16.37
C ILE A 274 -6.76 -8.21 -15.17
N GLY A 275 -6.04 -7.21 -14.65
CA GLY A 275 -6.50 -6.42 -13.51
C GLY A 275 -6.67 -7.24 -12.24
N ASP A 276 -7.57 -6.82 -11.36
CA ASP A 276 -7.69 -7.35 -10.00
C ASP A 276 -8.23 -8.78 -9.94
N ALA A 277 -8.91 -9.23 -11.00
CA ALA A 277 -9.43 -10.59 -11.13
C ALA A 277 -8.33 -11.64 -11.34
N ALA A 278 -7.25 -11.25 -12.02
CA ALA A 278 -6.16 -12.15 -12.39
C ALA A 278 -5.08 -12.20 -11.31
N GLN A 279 -4.47 -13.38 -11.15
CA GLN A 279 -3.26 -13.53 -10.35
C GLN A 279 -2.07 -12.84 -11.02
N LYS A 280 -1.11 -12.45 -10.19
CA LYS A 280 0.17 -11.89 -10.61
C LYS A 280 1.29 -12.80 -10.15
N ARG A 281 2.42 -12.70 -10.82
CA ARG A 281 3.68 -13.27 -10.36
C ARG A 281 4.40 -12.25 -9.50
N ASP A 282 4.76 -12.63 -8.27
CA ASP A 282 5.49 -11.78 -7.34
C ASP A 282 6.94 -11.54 -7.81
N TRP A 283 7.48 -10.35 -7.56
CA TRP A 283 8.86 -9.99 -7.92
C TRP A 283 9.92 -10.79 -7.18
N ILE A 284 9.69 -11.10 -5.90
CA ILE A 284 10.74 -11.58 -4.99
C ILE A 284 10.89 -13.10 -5.07
N ASP A 285 9.78 -13.83 -5.01
CA ASP A 285 9.81 -15.31 -5.01
C ASP A 285 9.17 -15.94 -6.25
N GLY A 286 8.58 -15.12 -7.13
CA GLY A 286 7.88 -15.61 -8.30
C GLY A 286 6.57 -16.36 -8.00
N SER A 287 6.08 -16.33 -6.76
CA SER A 287 4.84 -16.99 -6.36
C SER A 287 3.61 -16.25 -6.89
N ALA A 288 2.47 -16.94 -6.88
CA ALA A 288 1.20 -16.31 -7.18
C ALA A 288 0.80 -15.33 -6.07
N THR A 289 0.40 -14.12 -6.47
CA THR A 289 -0.05 -13.05 -5.56
C THR A 289 -1.24 -12.27 -6.13
N LEU A 290 -1.98 -11.60 -5.25
CA LEU A 290 -3.04 -10.66 -5.58
C LEU A 290 -2.61 -9.26 -5.16
N VAL A 291 -2.53 -8.37 -6.15
CA VAL A 291 -2.24 -6.95 -5.95
C VAL A 291 -3.28 -6.15 -6.74
N PRO A 292 -4.36 -5.68 -6.08
CA PRO A 292 -5.46 -4.97 -6.74
C PRO A 292 -5.13 -3.48 -6.87
N LEU A 293 -4.28 -3.12 -7.84
CA LEU A 293 -3.83 -1.73 -8.05
C LEU A 293 -4.00 -1.29 -9.51
N ALA A 294 -4.47 -0.05 -9.69
CA ALA A 294 -4.83 0.50 -10.99
C ALA A 294 -3.66 0.58 -11.98
N ASN A 295 -2.45 0.89 -11.51
CA ASN A 295 -1.24 0.92 -12.33
C ASN A 295 -0.94 -0.45 -12.96
N LEU A 296 -1.08 -1.53 -12.18
CA LEU A 296 -0.89 -2.90 -12.66
C LEU A 296 -1.98 -3.32 -13.64
N ALA A 297 -3.25 -2.99 -13.35
CA ALA A 297 -4.35 -3.26 -14.26
C ALA A 297 -4.13 -2.61 -15.63
N ASN A 298 -3.74 -1.33 -15.65
CA ASN A 298 -3.42 -0.62 -16.90
C ASN A 298 -2.23 -1.27 -17.65
N ARG A 299 -1.18 -1.67 -16.93
CA ARG A 299 -0.02 -2.37 -17.53
C ARG A 299 -0.39 -3.72 -18.13
N HIS A 300 -1.21 -4.51 -17.45
CA HIS A 300 -1.72 -5.78 -17.97
C HIS A 300 -2.52 -5.58 -19.25
N GLY A 301 -3.40 -4.57 -19.29
CA GLY A 301 -4.18 -4.26 -20.50
C GLY A 301 -3.28 -4.00 -21.72
N ARG A 302 -2.19 -3.23 -21.53
CA ARG A 302 -1.19 -3.01 -22.56
C ARG A 302 -0.48 -4.30 -22.98
N VAL A 303 -0.04 -5.11 -22.01
CA VAL A 303 0.66 -6.39 -22.24
C VAL A 303 -0.18 -7.34 -23.09
N VAL A 304 -1.45 -7.54 -22.72
CA VAL A 304 -2.36 -8.42 -23.46
C VAL A 304 -2.61 -7.91 -24.87
N ALA A 305 -2.81 -6.60 -25.04
CA ALA A 305 -3.00 -6.01 -26.36
C ALA A 305 -1.80 -6.22 -27.29
N ASP A 306 -0.58 -6.05 -26.77
CA ASP A 306 0.65 -6.32 -27.51
C ASP A 306 0.79 -7.82 -27.86
N HIS A 307 0.46 -8.71 -26.92
CA HIS A 307 0.52 -10.17 -27.12
C HIS A 307 -0.48 -10.66 -28.17
N ILE A 308 -1.75 -10.24 -28.07
CA ILE A 308 -2.80 -10.57 -29.06
C ILE A 308 -2.42 -10.09 -30.46
N SER A 309 -1.70 -8.96 -30.56
CA SER A 309 -1.25 -8.40 -31.83
C SER A 309 0.04 -9.03 -32.36
N GLY A 310 0.53 -10.11 -31.76
CA GLY A 310 1.73 -10.83 -32.19
C GLY A 310 3.04 -10.08 -31.97
N ARG A 311 3.06 -9.09 -31.05
CA ARG A 311 4.28 -8.33 -30.74
C ARG A 311 5.09 -9.05 -29.68
N THR A 312 6.40 -8.79 -29.66
CA THR A 312 7.25 -9.21 -28.55
C THR A 312 6.85 -8.48 -27.26
N VAL A 313 6.47 -9.26 -26.25
CA VAL A 313 6.09 -8.77 -24.92
C VAL A 313 7.17 -9.16 -23.92
N ARG A 314 7.51 -8.23 -23.02
CA ARG A 314 8.39 -8.52 -21.88
C ARG A 314 7.52 -8.88 -20.67
N PRO A 315 7.58 -10.11 -20.15
CA PRO A 315 6.91 -10.44 -18.90
C PRO A 315 7.56 -9.69 -17.75
N VAL A 316 6.75 -9.09 -16.88
CA VAL A 316 7.24 -8.30 -15.74
C VAL A 316 6.50 -8.74 -14.48
N PRO A 317 7.19 -9.36 -13.51
CA PRO A 317 6.62 -9.63 -12.20
C PRO A 317 6.20 -8.35 -11.47
N THR A 318 5.40 -8.52 -10.43
CA THR A 318 4.76 -7.43 -9.68
C THR A 318 5.51 -7.15 -8.39
N ILE A 319 5.85 -5.87 -8.16
CA ILE A 319 6.52 -5.41 -6.93
C ILE A 319 5.49 -5.00 -5.86
N GLY A 320 4.34 -4.46 -6.25
CA GLY A 320 3.30 -4.03 -5.30
C GLY A 320 3.50 -2.64 -4.69
N THR A 321 4.05 -1.69 -5.47
CA THR A 321 4.21 -0.30 -5.05
C THR A 321 2.86 0.40 -4.89
N ALA A 322 2.62 0.99 -3.72
CA ALA A 322 1.40 1.70 -3.37
C ALA A 322 1.71 2.97 -2.54
N ILE A 323 0.82 3.96 -2.62
CA ILE A 323 0.85 5.18 -1.83
C ILE A 323 -0.58 5.60 -1.49
N VAL A 324 -0.77 6.21 -0.32
CA VAL A 324 -2.04 6.79 0.12
C VAL A 324 -1.79 8.08 0.90
N LYS A 325 -2.74 9.02 0.81
CA LYS A 325 -2.79 10.20 1.66
C LYS A 325 -3.53 9.87 2.95
N VAL A 326 -2.98 10.28 4.08
CA VAL A 326 -3.63 10.21 5.39
C VAL A 326 -3.48 11.59 6.03
N PHE A 327 -4.49 12.43 5.86
CA PHE A 327 -4.50 13.83 6.22
C PHE A 327 -3.26 14.57 5.72
N ASP A 328 -2.31 14.92 6.59
CA ASP A 328 -1.11 15.64 6.21
C ASP A 328 0.00 14.70 5.67
N LEU A 329 -0.13 13.40 5.90
CA LEU A 329 0.90 12.41 5.60
C LEU A 329 0.73 11.75 4.23
N MET A 330 1.86 11.56 3.56
CA MET A 330 2.06 10.61 2.48
C MET A 330 2.56 9.30 3.07
N ILE A 331 1.87 8.19 2.78
CA ILE A 331 2.21 6.85 3.27
C ILE A 331 2.43 5.94 2.08
N ALA A 332 3.65 5.45 1.88
CA ALA A 332 4.01 4.66 0.71
C ALA A 332 4.76 3.37 1.07
N THR A 333 4.61 2.36 0.22
CA THR A 333 5.24 1.03 0.39
C THR A 333 5.56 0.41 -0.96
N THR A 334 6.58 -0.45 -1.00
CA THR A 334 6.95 -1.26 -2.16
C THR A 334 7.59 -2.57 -1.71
N GLY A 335 7.36 -3.68 -2.42
CA GLY A 335 7.92 -4.98 -2.06
C GLY A 335 7.22 -5.65 -0.86
N TRP A 336 7.95 -6.47 -0.13
CA TRP A 336 7.45 -7.20 1.05
C TRP A 336 7.78 -6.46 2.34
N ASN A 337 6.87 -6.59 3.31
CA ASN A 337 7.09 -6.14 4.69
C ASN A 337 7.66 -7.26 5.57
N GLU A 338 8.05 -6.94 6.81
CA GLU A 338 8.63 -7.93 7.73
C GLU A 338 7.69 -9.09 7.99
N LYS A 339 6.40 -8.80 8.22
CA LYS A 339 5.38 -9.82 8.50
C LYS A 339 5.36 -10.89 7.42
N ARG A 340 5.43 -10.50 6.14
CA ARG A 340 5.48 -11.44 5.01
C ARG A 340 6.80 -12.18 4.94
N LEU A 341 7.94 -11.50 5.15
CA LEU A 341 9.26 -12.11 5.11
C LEU A 341 9.41 -13.19 6.18
N VAL A 342 8.97 -12.92 7.41
CA VAL A 342 8.92 -13.89 8.51
C VAL A 342 8.02 -15.07 8.16
N ALA A 343 6.80 -14.82 7.66
CA ALA A 343 5.87 -15.88 7.30
C ALA A 343 6.39 -16.80 6.17
N GLN A 344 7.26 -16.29 5.30
CA GLN A 344 7.90 -17.05 4.22
C GLN A 344 9.28 -17.60 4.59
N ASN A 345 9.74 -17.41 5.83
CA ASN A 345 11.09 -17.77 6.28
C ASN A 345 12.21 -17.21 5.37
N ARG A 346 12.01 -16.02 4.78
CA ARG A 346 13.00 -15.34 3.94
C ARG A 346 13.91 -14.52 4.86
N PRO A 347 15.23 -14.76 4.91
CA PRO A 347 16.15 -13.94 5.72
C PRO A 347 16.19 -12.50 5.24
N PHE A 348 16.25 -11.54 6.17
CA PHE A 348 16.27 -10.12 5.86
C PHE A 348 17.02 -9.32 6.94
N THR A 349 17.40 -8.09 6.59
CA THR A 349 17.91 -7.04 7.47
C THR A 349 17.09 -5.78 7.25
N ILE A 350 16.94 -4.98 8.31
CA ILE A 350 16.11 -3.78 8.36
C ILE A 350 16.99 -2.57 8.63
N ILE A 351 16.65 -1.44 8.01
CA ILE A 351 17.21 -0.12 8.30
C ILE A 351 16.06 0.87 8.47
N HIS A 352 16.15 1.72 9.50
CA HIS A 352 15.29 2.89 9.66
C HIS A 352 16.12 4.17 9.59
N THR A 353 15.62 5.16 8.83
CA THR A 353 16.21 6.51 8.77
C THR A 353 15.12 7.56 8.88
N HIS A 354 15.49 8.73 9.42
CA HIS A 354 14.58 9.87 9.57
C HIS A 354 15.13 11.16 8.93
N PRO A 355 15.40 11.15 7.61
CA PRO A 355 15.96 12.30 6.91
C PRO A 355 14.93 13.42 6.72
N ASN A 356 15.41 14.61 6.39
CA ASN A 356 14.53 15.68 5.89
C ASN A 356 14.20 15.47 4.41
N SER A 357 13.04 15.99 3.97
CA SER A 357 12.58 16.00 2.58
C SER A 357 13.62 16.66 1.65
N HIS A 358 14.23 17.75 2.12
CA HIS A 358 15.34 18.47 1.49
C HIS A 358 16.29 19.09 2.52
N ALA A 359 17.23 19.92 2.06
CA ALA A 359 18.29 20.49 2.89
C ALA A 359 17.73 21.27 4.09
N GLY A 360 18.16 20.93 5.31
CA GLY A 360 17.60 21.49 6.55
C GLY A 360 17.82 22.99 6.76
N TYR A 361 18.74 23.62 6.04
CA TYR A 361 18.93 25.08 6.06
C TYR A 361 17.98 25.82 5.11
N TYR A 362 17.30 25.11 4.21
CA TYR A 362 16.29 25.69 3.33
C TYR A 362 14.92 25.63 4.04
N PRO A 363 14.05 26.66 3.90
CA PRO A 363 12.78 26.72 4.60
C PRO A 363 11.90 25.47 4.42
N ASN A 364 11.11 25.17 5.45
CA ASN A 364 10.05 24.14 5.44
C ASN A 364 10.53 22.72 5.14
N ALA A 365 11.81 22.40 5.37
CA ALA A 365 12.28 21.02 5.31
C ALA A 365 11.52 20.17 6.34
N ALA A 366 10.79 19.17 5.85
CA ALA A 366 9.97 18.29 6.68
C ALA A 366 10.69 16.97 6.94
N GLN A 367 10.69 16.50 8.18
CA GLN A 367 11.24 15.18 8.49
C GLN A 367 10.32 14.09 7.94
N MET A 368 10.93 13.06 7.36
CA MET A 368 10.28 11.86 6.85
C MET A 368 10.92 10.62 7.47
N THR A 369 10.18 9.54 7.58
CA THR A 369 10.64 8.24 8.08
C THR A 369 10.67 7.25 6.92
N LEU A 370 11.82 6.60 6.73
CA LEU A 370 12.01 5.56 5.73
C LEU A 370 12.47 4.27 6.39
N LYS A 371 11.95 3.17 5.88
CA LYS A 371 12.35 1.81 6.22
C LYS A 371 12.77 1.07 4.97
N LEU A 372 13.90 0.36 5.02
CA LEU A 372 14.37 -0.53 3.96
C LEU A 372 14.56 -1.95 4.50
N LEU A 373 14.10 -2.93 3.74
CA LEU A 373 14.30 -4.35 4.01
C LEU A 373 15.13 -4.94 2.87
N PHE A 374 16.19 -5.67 3.19
CA PHE A 374 17.08 -6.26 2.19
C PHE A 374 17.65 -7.61 2.63
N ASP A 375 18.10 -8.42 1.67
CA ASP A 375 18.73 -9.70 1.92
C ASP A 375 20.14 -9.50 2.52
N PRO A 376 20.46 -10.10 3.69
CA PRO A 376 21.73 -9.89 4.39
C PRO A 376 22.95 -10.51 3.69
N LYS A 377 22.76 -11.28 2.61
CA LYS A 377 23.85 -11.93 1.86
C LYS A 377 24.04 -11.29 0.49
N SER A 378 22.96 -11.13 -0.27
CA SER A 378 23.04 -10.59 -1.63
C SER A 378 22.89 -9.07 -1.70
N GLY A 379 22.37 -8.43 -0.65
CA GLY A 379 21.98 -7.02 -0.70
C GLY A 379 20.71 -6.77 -1.51
N GLU A 380 20.02 -7.81 -2.02
CA GLU A 380 18.77 -7.63 -2.77
C GLU A 380 17.74 -6.87 -1.95
N ILE A 381 17.15 -5.80 -2.52
CA ILE A 381 16.08 -5.04 -1.86
C ILE A 381 14.80 -5.88 -1.86
N LEU A 382 14.28 -6.17 -0.67
CA LEU A 382 13.08 -6.97 -0.45
C LEU A 382 11.85 -6.09 -0.22
N GLY A 383 12.01 -4.85 0.24
CA GLY A 383 10.91 -3.90 0.35
C GLY A 383 11.33 -2.60 0.98
N ALA A 384 10.45 -1.60 0.91
CA ALA A 384 10.63 -0.31 1.57
C ALA A 384 9.29 0.31 1.95
N GLN A 385 9.30 1.12 2.99
CA GLN A 385 8.15 1.89 3.48
C GLN A 385 8.59 3.33 3.75
N GLY A 386 7.69 4.29 3.52
CA GLY A 386 7.97 5.70 3.70
C GLY A 386 6.76 6.47 4.24
N ILE A 387 7.01 7.39 5.17
CA ILE A 387 6.00 8.19 5.86
C ILE A 387 6.53 9.61 6.03
N GLY A 388 5.70 10.62 5.78
CA GLY A 388 6.07 12.02 5.95
C GLY A 388 5.15 12.95 5.18
N THR A 389 5.24 14.24 5.41
CA THR A 389 4.39 15.25 4.76
C THR A 389 4.89 15.65 3.36
N GLU A 390 6.13 15.31 3.01
CA GLU A 390 6.76 15.70 1.76
C GLU A 390 7.80 14.69 1.27
N GLY A 391 7.86 14.46 -0.05
CA GLY A 391 8.96 13.79 -0.73
C GLY A 391 9.04 12.27 -0.55
N VAL A 392 8.05 11.66 0.13
CA VAL A 392 7.95 10.20 0.33
C VAL A 392 7.74 9.46 -0.98
N ASP A 393 6.83 9.96 -1.81
CA ASP A 393 6.52 9.49 -3.16
C ASP A 393 7.80 9.32 -3.98
N LYS A 394 8.63 10.36 -4.06
CA LYS A 394 9.91 10.35 -4.79
C LYS A 394 10.84 9.24 -4.31
N ARG A 395 10.95 9.04 -2.99
CA ARG A 395 11.90 8.05 -2.43
C ARG A 395 11.43 6.63 -2.71
N ILE A 396 10.14 6.36 -2.56
CA ILE A 396 9.59 5.04 -2.87
C ILE A 396 9.64 4.75 -4.38
N ASP A 397 9.42 5.74 -5.24
CA ASP A 397 9.56 5.57 -6.69
C ASP A 397 11.00 5.24 -7.12
N VAL A 398 11.99 5.91 -6.52
CA VAL A 398 13.42 5.59 -6.75
C VAL A 398 13.73 4.18 -6.28
N ILE A 399 13.29 3.78 -5.09
CA ILE A 399 13.55 2.43 -4.56
C ILE A 399 12.82 1.35 -5.39
N ALA A 400 11.57 1.57 -5.79
CA ALA A 400 10.84 0.65 -6.66
C ALA A 400 11.51 0.52 -8.04
N THR A 401 12.10 1.61 -8.55
CA THR A 401 12.90 1.61 -9.77
C THR A 401 14.21 0.83 -9.59
N ALA A 402 14.90 1.02 -8.46
CA ALA A 402 16.10 0.29 -8.09
C ALA A 402 15.84 -1.22 -7.99
N MET A 403 14.77 -1.62 -7.29
CA MET A 403 14.30 -3.02 -7.23
C MET A 403 14.09 -3.60 -8.63
N ARG A 404 13.38 -2.86 -9.50
CA ARG A 404 13.12 -3.28 -10.88
C ARG A 404 14.40 -3.39 -11.71
N GLY A 405 15.38 -2.53 -11.46
CA GLY A 405 16.68 -2.49 -12.12
C GLY A 405 17.68 -3.53 -11.60
N GLY A 406 17.36 -4.23 -10.51
CA GLY A 406 18.28 -5.16 -9.85
C GLY A 406 19.41 -4.47 -9.07
N ILE A 407 19.24 -3.19 -8.74
CA ILE A 407 20.17 -2.42 -7.89
C ILE A 407 20.00 -2.92 -6.46
N THR A 408 21.11 -3.31 -5.83
CA THR A 408 21.15 -3.80 -4.45
C THR A 408 21.07 -2.64 -3.45
N ALA A 409 20.74 -2.95 -2.19
CA ALA A 409 20.63 -1.97 -1.12
C ALA A 409 21.92 -1.14 -0.95
N PRO A 410 23.14 -1.70 -0.91
CA PRO A 410 24.37 -0.89 -0.86
C PRO A 410 24.56 0.01 -2.07
N GLU A 411 24.25 -0.47 -3.28
CA GLU A 411 24.39 0.30 -4.52
C GLU A 411 23.46 1.53 -4.60
N LEU A 412 22.46 1.64 -3.70
CA LEU A 412 21.70 2.88 -3.52
C LEU A 412 22.60 4.07 -3.12
N ALA A 413 23.76 3.81 -2.50
CA ALA A 413 24.74 4.83 -2.15
C ALA A 413 25.31 5.55 -3.37
N ASP A 414 25.35 4.88 -4.52
CA ASP A 414 25.98 5.36 -5.76
C ASP A 414 25.01 6.07 -6.71
N LEU A 415 23.72 6.14 -6.36
CA LEU A 415 22.72 6.82 -7.18
C LEU A 415 22.96 8.33 -7.23
N GLU A 416 23.27 8.85 -8.42
CA GLU A 416 23.35 10.28 -8.69
C GLU A 416 21.94 10.86 -8.88
N LEU A 417 21.38 11.43 -7.81
CA LEU A 417 20.04 12.01 -7.80
C LEU A 417 20.08 13.53 -7.92
N ALA A 418 19.03 14.12 -8.50
CA ALA A 418 18.94 15.56 -8.69
C ALA A 418 18.95 16.32 -7.35
N TYR A 419 19.87 17.28 -7.21
CA TYR A 419 20.03 18.07 -6.00
C TYR A 419 20.05 19.58 -6.27
N ALA A 420 19.14 20.27 -5.58
CA ALA A 420 19.28 21.66 -5.16
C ALA A 420 18.58 21.81 -3.79
N PRO A 421 18.89 22.83 -2.98
CA PRO A 421 18.37 22.96 -1.62
C PRO A 421 16.85 22.83 -1.44
N PRO A 422 15.99 23.30 -2.37
CA PRO A 422 14.53 23.14 -2.25
C PRO A 422 14.00 21.72 -2.52
N PHE A 423 14.82 20.81 -3.06
CA PHE A 423 14.33 19.54 -3.59
C PHE A 423 15.01 18.32 -2.98
N GLY A 424 16.18 18.48 -2.38
CA GLY A 424 16.93 17.36 -1.81
C GLY A 424 18.10 17.82 -0.96
N SER A 425 18.96 16.87 -0.65
CA SER A 425 20.22 17.07 0.07
C SER A 425 21.37 16.55 -0.79
N ALA A 426 22.61 16.99 -0.53
CA ALA A 426 23.78 16.56 -1.29
C ALA A 426 23.98 15.02 -1.27
N LYS A 427 23.54 14.37 -0.19
CA LYS A 427 23.26 12.94 -0.13
C LYS A 427 21.76 12.80 0.07
N ASP A 428 21.06 12.20 -0.88
CA ASP A 428 19.63 11.98 -0.74
C ASP A 428 19.34 10.98 0.39
N ALA A 429 18.11 11.01 0.90
CA ALA A 429 17.58 9.99 1.79
C ALA A 429 17.80 8.56 1.26
N VAL A 430 17.68 8.33 -0.06
CA VAL A 430 17.98 7.02 -0.67
C VAL A 430 19.47 6.67 -0.57
N ASN A 431 20.38 7.62 -0.81
CA ASN A 431 21.82 7.35 -0.65
C ASN A 431 22.18 6.99 0.78
N MET A 432 21.53 7.64 1.76
CA MET A 432 21.74 7.34 3.17
C MET A 432 21.33 5.91 3.54
N LEU A 433 20.25 5.38 2.96
CA LEU A 433 19.89 3.96 3.11
C LEU A 433 21.00 3.05 2.56
N GLY A 434 21.59 3.41 1.41
CA GLY A 434 22.68 2.65 0.80
C GLY A 434 23.94 2.60 1.65
N TYR A 435 24.39 3.74 2.16
CA TYR A 435 25.55 3.78 3.06
C TYR A 435 25.34 2.94 4.33
N ILE A 436 24.14 2.95 4.89
CA ILE A 436 23.84 2.14 6.08
C ILE A 436 23.82 0.64 5.72
N ALA A 437 23.23 0.27 4.57
CA ALA A 437 23.24 -1.11 4.09
C ALA A 437 24.67 -1.63 3.84
N GLU A 438 25.53 -0.81 3.24
CA GLU A 438 26.95 -1.11 3.06
C GLU A 438 27.66 -1.33 4.40
N ASN A 439 27.42 -0.46 5.39
CA ASN A 439 28.01 -0.60 6.73
C ASN A 439 27.56 -1.88 7.46
N LEU A 440 26.32 -2.33 7.25
CA LEU A 440 25.81 -3.56 7.83
C LEU A 440 26.38 -4.82 7.14
N LEU A 441 26.44 -4.83 5.81
CA LEU A 441 26.98 -5.95 5.04
C LEU A 441 28.49 -6.11 5.18
N SER A 442 29.23 -5.00 5.31
CA SER A 442 30.66 -5.02 5.62
C SER A 442 30.96 -5.33 7.08
N HIS A 443 29.92 -5.46 7.92
CA HIS A 443 30.02 -5.65 9.38
C HIS A 443 30.78 -4.53 10.10
N LEU A 444 30.86 -3.33 9.51
CA LEU A 444 31.46 -2.15 10.12
C LEU A 444 30.72 -1.74 11.39
N VAL A 445 29.40 -1.89 11.41
CA VAL A 445 28.55 -1.61 12.57
C VAL A 445 27.61 -2.78 12.82
N LYS A 446 27.33 -3.05 14.10
CA LYS A 446 26.27 -3.95 14.52
C LYS A 446 25.07 -3.15 14.99
N THR A 447 23.86 -3.60 14.65
CA THR A 447 22.62 -2.94 15.04
C THR A 447 21.69 -3.86 15.81
N ALA A 448 20.88 -3.27 16.67
CA ALA A 448 19.71 -3.89 17.28
C ALA A 448 18.45 -3.20 16.74
N GLN A 449 17.35 -3.94 16.66
CA GLN A 449 16.04 -3.38 16.35
C GLN A 449 15.31 -2.90 17.61
N TRP A 450 14.33 -2.02 17.46
CA TRP A 450 13.48 -1.52 18.56
C TRP A 450 12.84 -2.65 19.37
N SER A 451 12.54 -3.78 18.74
CA SER A 451 11.94 -4.96 19.34
C SER A 451 12.91 -5.79 20.18
N GLU A 452 14.21 -5.55 20.06
CA GLU A 452 15.27 -6.30 20.72
C GLU A 452 15.85 -5.60 21.96
N VAL A 453 15.41 -4.36 22.26
CA VAL A 453 15.94 -3.56 23.39
C VAL A 453 15.91 -4.36 24.70
N GLU A 454 14.78 -5.01 25.01
CA GLU A 454 14.65 -5.80 26.25
C GLU A 454 15.58 -7.01 26.27
N LYS A 455 15.71 -7.71 25.15
CA LYS A 455 16.64 -8.85 25.01
C LYS A 455 18.09 -8.43 25.29
N TYR A 456 18.51 -7.25 24.83
CA TYR A 456 19.86 -6.73 25.13
C TYR A 456 19.99 -6.30 26.61
N ARG A 457 18.94 -5.72 27.19
CA ARG A 457 18.88 -5.41 28.63
C ARG A 457 19.08 -6.68 29.48
N GLU A 458 18.35 -7.75 29.18
CA GLU A 458 18.49 -9.06 29.84
C GLU A 458 19.89 -9.69 29.68
N GLN A 459 20.59 -9.37 28.59
CA GLN A 459 21.97 -9.82 28.34
C GLN A 459 23.04 -8.98 29.05
N GLY A 460 22.64 -8.01 29.88
CA GLY A 460 23.54 -7.16 30.65
C GLY A 460 24.18 -6.02 29.86
N PHE A 461 23.56 -5.60 28.75
CA PHE A 461 23.98 -4.39 28.04
C PHE A 461 23.55 -3.15 28.84
N THR A 462 24.47 -2.19 28.99
CA THR A 462 24.12 -0.86 29.48
C THR A 462 23.40 -0.10 28.37
N MET A 463 22.21 0.44 28.68
CA MET A 463 21.49 1.34 27.78
C MET A 463 22.16 2.72 27.83
N LEU A 464 22.73 3.17 26.71
CA LEU A 464 23.46 4.43 26.62
C LEU A 464 22.74 5.39 25.67
N ASP A 465 22.25 6.51 26.18
CA ASP A 465 21.67 7.58 25.38
C ASP A 465 22.70 8.68 25.11
N VAL A 466 23.05 8.87 23.83
CA VAL A 466 24.08 9.82 23.40
C VAL A 466 23.54 11.16 22.90
N ARG A 467 22.25 11.44 23.15
CA ARG A 467 21.65 12.75 22.87
C ARG A 467 22.08 13.78 23.90
N ASN A 468 21.83 15.06 23.59
CA ASN A 468 22.04 16.13 24.55
C ASN A 468 21.04 16.00 25.73
N PRO A 469 21.37 16.49 26.94
CA PRO A 469 20.53 16.34 28.13
C PRO A 469 19.10 16.87 27.95
N SER A 470 18.91 17.94 27.18
CA SER A 470 17.58 18.48 26.90
C SER A 470 16.70 17.53 26.07
N GLU A 471 17.28 16.81 25.11
CA GLU A 471 16.55 15.81 24.33
C GLU A 471 16.20 14.59 25.19
N TYR A 472 17.15 14.17 26.03
CA TYR A 472 16.99 13.06 26.97
C TYR A 472 15.83 13.30 27.96
N LEU A 473 15.72 14.52 28.49
CA LEU A 473 14.65 14.91 29.43
C LEU A 473 13.26 14.95 28.79
N ASN A 474 13.15 15.10 27.48
CA ASN A 474 11.86 15.10 26.77
C ASN A 474 11.31 13.68 26.51
N GLY A 475 12.04 12.65 26.96
CA GLY A 475 11.67 11.25 26.81
C GLY A 475 12.89 10.42 26.45
N SER A 476 13.06 9.29 27.13
CA SER A 476 14.19 8.37 26.94
C SER A 476 13.75 6.92 27.06
N ILE A 477 14.63 6.01 26.63
CA ILE A 477 14.45 4.58 26.89
C ILE A 477 14.70 4.37 28.39
N PRO A 478 13.82 3.66 29.12
CA PRO A 478 13.98 3.45 30.57
C PRO A 478 15.35 2.86 30.93
N ASP A 479 15.87 3.28 32.07
CA ASP A 479 17.16 2.85 32.66
C ASP A 479 18.41 3.17 31.81
N SER A 480 18.29 4.10 30.86
CA SER A 480 19.46 4.58 30.12
C SER A 480 20.29 5.59 30.90
N ILE A 481 21.61 5.54 30.72
CA ILE A 481 22.53 6.60 31.16
C ILE A 481 22.73 7.60 30.02
N ASN A 482 22.81 8.89 30.35
CA ASN A 482 22.99 9.94 29.34
C ASN A 482 24.44 10.46 29.31
N ILE A 483 25.14 10.18 28.22
CA ILE A 483 26.48 10.71 27.92
C ILE A 483 26.45 11.21 26.47
N PRO A 484 26.33 12.53 26.24
CA PRO A 484 26.30 13.10 24.90
C PRO A 484 27.47 12.60 24.04
N VAL A 485 27.21 12.38 22.74
CA VAL A 485 28.20 11.82 21.81
C VAL A 485 29.55 12.55 21.83
N ASP A 486 29.51 13.87 22.03
CA ASP A 486 30.68 14.74 22.07
C ASP A 486 31.50 14.59 23.37
N ASP A 487 30.90 14.06 24.44
CA ASP A 487 31.53 13.89 25.76
C ASP A 487 32.02 12.45 26.03
N ILE A 488 31.75 11.50 25.10
CA ILE A 488 32.06 10.07 25.30
C ILE A 488 33.55 9.87 25.57
N ARG A 489 34.44 10.65 24.94
CA ARG A 489 35.89 10.48 25.07
C ARG A 489 36.37 10.75 26.50
N GLU A 490 35.78 11.72 27.16
CA GLU A 490 36.10 12.13 28.52
C GLU A 490 35.33 11.31 29.56
N ARG A 491 34.12 10.86 29.24
CA ARG A 491 33.16 10.26 30.18
C ARG A 491 32.95 8.76 30.02
N SER A 492 33.64 8.09 29.10
CA SER A 492 33.48 6.62 28.91
C SER A 492 33.76 5.79 30.16
N GLY A 493 34.51 6.33 31.13
CA GLY A 493 34.76 5.68 32.42
C GLY A 493 33.53 5.54 33.31
N GLU A 494 32.44 6.27 33.01
CA GLU A 494 31.15 6.14 33.69
C GLU A 494 30.37 4.89 33.23
N ILE A 495 30.78 4.27 32.13
CA ILE A 495 30.13 3.07 31.60
C ILE A 495 30.72 1.83 32.29
N GLU A 496 29.95 1.24 33.21
CA GLU A 496 30.41 0.08 34.00
C GLU A 496 30.54 -1.21 33.19
N SER A 497 29.63 -1.46 32.24
CA SER A 497 29.63 -2.64 31.38
C SER A 497 30.46 -2.40 30.11
N LYS A 498 31.21 -3.42 29.66
CA LYS A 498 31.82 -3.41 28.33
C LYS A 498 30.82 -3.65 27.20
N LYS A 499 29.58 -4.00 27.50
CA LYS A 499 28.49 -4.19 26.54
C LYS A 499 27.54 -3.01 26.58
N VAL A 500 27.37 -2.33 25.45
CA VAL A 500 26.57 -1.09 25.37
C VAL A 500 25.60 -1.13 24.20
N LEU A 501 24.33 -0.89 24.48
CA LEU A 501 23.33 -0.61 23.45
C LEU A 501 23.18 0.92 23.37
N VAL A 502 23.65 1.47 22.26
CA VAL A 502 23.78 2.91 22.05
C VAL A 502 22.54 3.42 21.31
N ASN A 503 21.87 4.40 21.89
CA ASN A 503 20.71 5.07 21.34
C ASN A 503 21.02 6.56 21.10
N CYS A 504 20.44 7.13 20.04
CA CYS A 504 20.34 8.57 19.87
C CYS A 504 18.96 8.93 19.30
N GLN A 505 18.73 10.16 18.82
CA GLN A 505 17.39 10.52 18.33
C GLN A 505 16.94 9.71 17.09
N VAL A 506 17.84 9.48 16.13
CA VAL A 506 17.51 8.92 14.80
C VAL A 506 18.51 7.86 14.31
N GLY A 507 19.31 7.29 15.20
CA GLY A 507 20.38 6.33 14.90
C GLY A 507 21.71 6.91 14.39
N GLN A 508 21.75 8.14 13.86
CA GLN A 508 22.96 8.73 13.25
C GLN A 508 24.10 9.00 14.25
N ARG A 509 23.83 9.75 15.34
CA ARG A 509 24.83 10.00 16.41
C ARG A 509 25.20 8.71 17.13
N GLY A 510 24.22 7.80 17.27
CA GLY A 510 24.41 6.47 17.82
C GLY A 510 25.44 5.67 17.01
N HIS A 511 25.36 5.70 15.67
CA HIS A 511 26.37 5.08 14.80
C HIS A 511 27.78 5.62 15.08
N THR A 512 27.95 6.96 15.14
CA THR A 512 29.25 7.58 15.47
C THR A 512 29.75 7.14 16.84
N ALA A 513 28.88 7.14 17.85
CA ALA A 513 29.21 6.70 19.20
C ALA A 513 29.57 5.21 19.26
N SER A 514 28.84 4.33 18.57
CA SER A 514 29.11 2.90 18.54
C SER A 514 30.48 2.60 17.93
N LEU A 515 30.85 3.25 16.82
CA LEU A 515 32.18 3.08 16.23
C LEU A 515 33.28 3.56 17.18
N LEU A 516 33.09 4.73 17.81
CA LEU A 516 34.03 5.26 18.79
C LEU A 516 34.21 4.29 19.98
N LEU A 517 33.10 3.80 20.54
CA LEU A 517 33.12 2.88 21.68
C LEU A 517 33.75 1.53 21.30
N SER A 518 33.49 1.02 20.08
CA SER A 518 34.16 -0.18 19.58
C SER A 518 35.68 -0.03 19.49
N GLU A 519 36.18 1.11 19.01
CA GLU A 519 37.62 1.42 19.03
C GLU A 519 38.18 1.53 20.45
N MET A 520 37.35 1.94 21.42
CA MET A 520 37.68 1.99 22.85
C MET A 520 37.52 0.61 23.55
N GLY A 521 37.26 -0.45 22.78
CA GLY A 521 37.18 -1.83 23.28
C GLY A 521 35.84 -2.21 23.93
N PHE A 522 34.75 -1.48 23.64
CA PHE A 522 33.41 -1.87 24.03
C PHE A 522 32.74 -2.76 22.95
N GLU A 523 31.92 -3.71 23.38
CA GLU A 523 30.93 -4.36 22.52
C GLU A 523 29.75 -3.40 22.36
N ALA A 524 29.84 -2.53 21.35
CA ALA A 524 28.84 -1.50 21.08
C ALA A 524 27.89 -1.92 19.95
N ILE A 525 26.60 -1.82 20.23
CA ILE A 525 25.51 -2.07 19.28
C ILE A 525 24.73 -0.77 19.10
N ASN A 526 24.49 -0.33 17.87
CA ASN A 526 23.69 0.85 17.60
C ASN A 526 22.19 0.47 17.53
N LEU A 527 21.31 1.25 18.16
CA LEU A 527 19.88 1.08 18.00
C LEU A 527 19.44 1.68 16.66
N ASP A 528 18.99 0.82 15.74
CA ASP A 528 18.50 1.22 14.42
C ASP A 528 17.29 2.16 14.55
N GLY A 529 17.28 3.25 13.78
CA GLY A 529 16.29 4.33 13.90
C GLY A 529 16.32 5.15 15.20
N GLY A 530 17.05 4.69 16.23
CA GLY A 530 17.16 5.36 17.52
C GLY A 530 15.84 5.50 18.29
N TYR A 531 15.79 6.51 19.16
CA TYR A 531 14.67 6.77 20.05
C TYR A 531 13.38 7.02 19.28
N LEU A 532 13.45 7.70 18.12
CA LEU A 532 12.28 8.05 17.35
C LEU A 532 11.55 6.81 16.80
N THR A 533 12.27 5.82 16.26
CA THR A 533 11.67 4.53 15.88
C THR A 533 11.17 3.79 17.10
N TRP A 534 11.95 3.72 18.18
CA TRP A 534 11.54 2.99 19.39
C TRP A 534 10.27 3.59 20.02
N SER A 535 10.16 4.92 20.13
CA SER A 535 9.01 5.59 20.72
C SER A 535 7.74 5.42 19.89
N HIS A 536 7.87 5.23 18.57
CA HIS A 536 6.75 4.90 17.67
C HIS A 536 6.67 3.39 17.39
N SER A 537 6.99 2.55 18.38
CA SER A 537 6.92 1.11 18.23
C SER A 537 6.03 0.44 19.28
N PRO A 538 5.54 -0.78 19.02
CA PRO A 538 4.85 -1.58 20.02
C PRO A 538 5.67 -1.83 21.31
N ALA A 539 7.00 -1.70 21.28
CA ALA A 539 7.81 -1.83 22.49
C ALA A 539 7.56 -0.66 23.46
N HIS A 540 7.47 0.57 22.94
CA HIS A 540 7.16 1.74 23.76
C HIS A 540 5.74 1.68 24.33
N VAL A 541 4.76 1.26 23.53
CA VAL A 541 3.37 1.11 23.99
C VAL A 541 3.27 0.13 25.16
N ARG A 542 4.04 -0.98 25.15
CA ARG A 542 4.09 -1.92 26.27
C ARG A 542 4.69 -1.30 27.53
N GLU A 543 5.78 -0.55 27.38
CA GLU A 543 6.42 0.17 28.49
C GLU A 543 5.46 1.16 29.18
N LEU A 544 4.64 1.88 28.40
CA LEU A 544 3.61 2.77 28.95
C LEU A 544 2.49 2.04 29.71
N ILE A 545 2.22 0.77 29.41
CA ILE A 545 1.19 -0.03 30.11
C ILE A 545 1.75 -0.65 31.39
N THR A 546 3.06 -0.92 31.43
CA THR A 546 3.74 -1.53 32.59
C THR A 546 4.15 -0.53 33.66
N GLN A 547 4.19 0.77 33.35
CA GLN A 547 4.40 1.88 34.28
C GLN A 547 3.08 2.32 34.91
#